data_AF-A0A523BYD8-F1
#
_entry.id   AF-A0A523BYD8-F1
#
_cell.length_a   1.000
_cell.length_b   1.000
_cell.length_c   1.000
_cell.angle_alpha   90.00
_cell.angle_beta   90.00
_cell.angle_gamma   90.00
#
_symmetry.space_group_name_H-M   'P 1'
#
loop_
_entity.id
_entity.type
_entity.pdbx_description
1 polymer ?
#
loop_
_entity_poly.entity_id
_entity_poly.type
_entity_poly.pdbx_seq_one_letter_code
_entity_poly.pdbx_strand_id
1 'polypeptide(L)'
;MMTINISRAKAEFLDLIRRAENNENVVIEKKGAPVAAVLSYNEYVDLKRVRDYLAMQKIYQVTKDAGITAREVYEESRRQLKTRGSGDD
;
A
#
# COMPACT_ATOMS: atom_id res chain seq x y z
N MET A 1 13.11 -6.96 -15.48
CA MET A 1 11.86 -7.57 -15.01
C MET A 1 11.83 -9.00 -15.51
N MET A 2 11.74 -9.95 -14.58
CA MET A 2 11.73 -11.39 -14.83
C MET A 2 10.36 -11.98 -14.54
N THR A 3 9.95 -13.01 -15.27
CA THR A 3 8.71 -13.74 -15.02
C THR A 3 9.01 -15.20 -14.69
N ILE A 4 8.36 -15.75 -13.66
CA ILE A 4 8.61 -17.11 -13.19
C ILE A 4 7.34 -17.81 -12.71
N ASN A 5 7.22 -19.10 -13.02
CA ASN A 5 6.11 -19.90 -12.50
C ASN A 5 6.23 -20.13 -10.99
N ILE A 6 5.12 -20.12 -10.27
CA ILE A 6 5.02 -20.30 -8.81
C ILE A 6 5.75 -21.54 -8.29
N SER A 7 5.75 -22.65 -9.05
CA SER A 7 6.44 -23.88 -8.66
C SER A 7 7.96 -23.69 -8.62
N ARG A 8 8.51 -22.95 -9.59
CA ARG A 8 9.93 -22.61 -9.66
C ARG A 8 10.30 -21.52 -8.66
N ALA A 9 9.42 -20.54 -8.49
CA ALA A 9 9.59 -19.48 -7.49
C ALA A 9 9.69 -20.02 -6.06
N LYS A 10 8.93 -21.07 -5.74
CA LYS A 10 9.03 -21.79 -4.45
C LYS A 10 10.40 -22.43 -4.26
N ALA A 11 10.97 -23.03 -5.30
CA ALA A 11 12.26 -23.71 -5.23
C ALA A 11 13.45 -22.73 -5.17
N GLU A 12 13.35 -21.61 -5.88
CA GLU A 12 14.43 -20.62 -6.04
C GLU A 12 14.23 -19.36 -5.18
N PHE A 13 13.41 -19.44 -4.12
CA PHE A 13 12.91 -18.26 -3.40
C PHE A 13 14.05 -17.33 -2.91
N LEU A 14 15.11 -17.88 -2.32
CA LEU A 14 16.23 -17.08 -1.82
C LEU A 14 16.95 -16.31 -2.94
N ASP A 15 17.09 -16.91 -4.12
CA ASP A 15 17.73 -16.24 -5.26
C ASP A 15 16.82 -15.15 -5.84
N LEU A 16 15.50 -15.35 -5.81
CA LEU A 16 14.54 -14.30 -6.19
C LEU A 16 14.60 -13.10 -5.25
N ILE A 17 14.78 -13.32 -3.94
CA ILE A 17 14.93 -12.23 -2.97
C ILE A 17 16.22 -11.46 -3.24
N ARG A 18 17.36 -12.15 -3.46
CA ARG A 18 18.62 -11.49 -3.82
C ARG A 18 18.52 -10.67 -5.11
N ARG A 19 17.76 -11.15 -6.10
CA ARG A 19 17.49 -10.39 -7.33
C ARG A 19 16.70 -9.12 -7.03
N ALA A 20 15.63 -9.23 -6.24
CA ALA A 20 14.84 -8.09 -5.82
C ALA A 20 15.65 -7.07 -5.00
N GLU A 21 16.57 -7.51 -4.13
CA GLU A 21 17.51 -6.63 -3.42
C GLU A 21 18.41 -5.83 -4.38
N ASN A 22 18.75 -6.40 -5.55
CA ASN A 22 19.48 -5.74 -6.62
C ASN A 22 18.57 -4.95 -7.59
N ASN A 23 17.35 -4.61 -7.16
CA ASN A 23 16.32 -3.89 -7.93
C ASN A 23 15.89 -4.62 -9.23
N GLU A 24 15.99 -5.94 -9.26
CA GLU A 24 15.40 -6.74 -10.33
C GLU A 24 14.00 -7.21 -9.93
N ASN A 25 12.98 -6.58 -10.49
CA ASN A 25 11.59 -6.95 -10.24
C ASN A 25 11.25 -8.32 -10.83
N VAL A 26 10.59 -9.14 -10.02
CA VAL A 26 10.15 -10.50 -10.39
C VAL A 26 8.63 -10.57 -10.37
N VAL A 27 8.03 -11.07 -11.45
CA VAL A 27 6.61 -11.41 -11.55
C VAL A 27 6.45 -12.92 -11.39
N ILE A 28 5.63 -13.33 -10.44
CA ILE A 28 5.29 -14.73 -10.20
C ILE A 28 3.97 -15.04 -10.90
N GLU A 29 3.96 -16.09 -11.71
CA GLU A 29 2.79 -16.56 -12.43
C GLU A 29 2.27 -17.90 -11.92
N LYS A 30 0.96 -18.11 -12.02
CA LYS A 30 0.30 -19.39 -11.79
C LYS A 30 -0.59 -19.70 -12.98
N LYS A 31 -0.35 -20.84 -13.65
CA LYS A 31 -1.06 -21.25 -14.87
C LYS A 31 -1.00 -20.18 -15.99
N GLY A 32 0.15 -19.50 -16.13
CA GLY A 32 0.38 -18.48 -17.16
C GLY A 32 -0.24 -17.11 -16.87
N ALA A 33 -0.83 -16.90 -15.69
CA ALA A 33 -1.34 -15.61 -15.26
C ALA A 33 -0.49 -15.04 -14.12
N PRO A 34 -0.16 -13.73 -14.12
CA PRO A 34 0.55 -13.08 -13.02
C PRO A 34 -0.31 -13.06 -11.77
N VAL A 35 0.27 -13.46 -10.64
CA VAL A 35 -0.42 -13.56 -9.34
C VAL A 35 0.28 -12.84 -8.20
N ALA A 36 1.59 -12.58 -8.32
CA ALA A 36 2.35 -11.82 -7.34
C ALA A 36 3.55 -11.14 -7.99
N ALA A 37 4.10 -10.14 -7.31
CA ALA A 37 5.38 -9.54 -7.66
C ALA A 37 6.29 -9.49 -6.43
N VAL A 38 7.59 -9.67 -6.65
CA VAL A 38 8.63 -9.45 -5.65
C VAL A 38 9.40 -8.22 -6.08
N LEU A 39 9.41 -7.22 -5.20
CA LEU A 39 10.08 -5.93 -5.37
C LEU A 39 11.08 -5.76 -4.23
N SER A 40 12.06 -4.89 -4.43
CA SER A 40 12.89 -4.43 -3.31
C SER A 40 12.00 -3.75 -2.27
N TYR A 41 12.40 -3.81 -0.99
CA TYR A 41 11.65 -3.14 0.06
C TYR A 41 11.54 -1.63 -0.18
N ASN A 42 12.59 -0.99 -0.68
CA ASN A 42 12.60 0.44 -0.98
C ASN A 42 11.62 0.79 -2.08
N GLU A 43 11.58 -0.01 -3.16
CA GLU A 43 10.62 0.19 -4.25
C GLU A 43 9.16 0.00 -3.77
N TYR A 44 8.91 -0.99 -2.91
CA TYR A 44 7.62 -1.14 -2.26
C TYR A 44 7.25 0.10 -1.42
N VAL A 45 8.19 0.64 -0.63
CA VAL A 45 7.97 1.82 0.20
C VAL A 45 7.63 3.05 -0.65
N ASP A 46 8.35 3.25 -1.75
CA ASP A 46 8.12 4.40 -2.62
C ASP A 46 6.77 4.30 -3.36
N LEU A 47 6.43 3.12 -3.87
CA LEU A 47 5.10 2.88 -4.46
C LEU A 47 3.98 3.07 -3.42
N LYS A 48 4.19 2.62 -2.19
CA LYS A 48 3.24 2.82 -1.10
C LYS A 48 3.03 4.31 -0.81
N ARG A 49 4.10 5.11 -0.74
CA ARG A 49 4.01 6.56 -0.53
C ARG A 49 3.21 7.25 -1.63
N VAL A 50 3.45 6.90 -2.90
CA VAL A 50 2.70 7.45 -4.03
C VAL A 50 1.21 7.09 -3.93
N ARG A 51 0.90 5.82 -3.63
CA ARG A 51 -0.49 5.36 -3.47
C ARG A 51 -1.21 6.10 -2.34
N ASP A 52 -0.55 6.24 -1.19
CA ASP A 52 -1.13 6.89 -0.02
C ASP A 52 -1.35 8.40 -0.28
N TYR A 53 -0.43 9.05 -1.02
CA TYR A 53 -0.63 10.42 -1.50
C TYR A 53 -1.83 10.55 -2.44
N LEU A 54 -1.99 9.66 -3.42
CA LEU A 54 -3.14 9.68 -4.33
C LEU A 54 -4.46 9.45 -3.60
N ALA A 55 -4.48 8.58 -2.59
CA ALA A 55 -5.64 8.39 -1.73
C ALA A 55 -6.00 9.67 -0.97
N MET A 56 -5.00 10.38 -0.42
CA MET A 56 -5.20 11.67 0.26
C MET A 56 -5.73 12.74 -0.70
N GLN A 57 -5.21 12.82 -1.94
CA GLN A 57 -5.70 13.74 -2.96
C GLN A 57 -7.19 13.49 -3.28
N LYS A 58 -7.59 12.22 -3.39
CA LYS A 58 -9.00 11.87 -3.62
C LYS A 58 -9.90 12.31 -2.47
N ILE A 59 -9.47 12.11 -1.23
CA ILE A 59 -10.19 12.58 -0.04
C ILE A 59 -10.30 14.09 -0.05
N TYR A 60 -9.18 14.79 -0.28
CA TYR A 60 -9.18 16.25 -0.35
C TYR A 60 -10.17 16.77 -1.39
N GLN A 61 -10.21 16.16 -2.58
CA GLN A 61 -11.12 16.58 -3.63
C GLN A 61 -12.59 16.37 -3.23
N VAL A 62 -12.96 15.21 -2.68
CA VAL A 62 -14.33 14.95 -2.21
C VAL A 62 -14.72 15.92 -1.09
N THR A 63 -13.84 16.15 -0.12
CA THR A 63 -14.06 17.07 0.99
C THR A 63 -14.24 18.50 0.49
N LYS A 64 -13.41 18.94 -0.47
CA LYS A 64 -13.51 20.25 -1.11
C LYS A 64 -14.83 20.40 -1.88
N ASP A 65 -15.21 19.40 -2.67
CA ASP A 65 -16.45 19.42 -3.46
C ASP A 65 -17.70 19.42 -2.55
N ALA A 66 -17.61 18.81 -1.38
CA ALA A 66 -18.65 18.85 -0.34
C ALA A 66 -18.63 20.13 0.52
N GLY A 67 -17.69 21.05 0.29
CA GLY A 67 -17.55 22.29 1.07
C GLY A 67 -17.06 22.08 2.50
N ILE A 68 -16.58 20.89 2.86
CA ILE A 68 -16.14 20.55 4.21
C ILE A 68 -14.80 21.22 4.48
N THR A 69 -14.71 21.92 5.60
CA THR A 69 -13.51 22.64 6.03
C THR A 69 -12.62 21.77 6.91
N ALA A 70 -11.32 22.10 6.96
CA ALA A 70 -10.38 21.43 7.87
C ALA A 70 -10.79 21.57 9.34
N ARG A 71 -11.50 22.65 9.69
CA ARG A 71 -12.03 22.90 11.03
C ARG A 71 -13.11 21.87 11.39
N GLU A 72 -14.06 21.63 10.50
CA GLU A 72 -15.14 20.64 10.73
C GLU A 72 -14.57 19.23 10.88
N VAL A 73 -13.58 18.86 10.07
CA VAL A 73 -12.86 17.57 10.20
C VAL A 73 -12.18 17.45 11.56
N TYR A 74 -11.52 18.52 12.03
CA TYR A 74 -10.84 18.54 13.32
C TYR A 74 -11.81 18.43 14.50
N GLU A 75 -12.91 19.18 14.47
CA GLU A 75 -13.94 19.16 15.51
C GLU A 75 -14.60 17.78 15.61
N GLU A 76 -14.92 17.16 14.49
CA GLU A 76 -15.49 15.81 14.42
C GLU A 76 -14.49 14.73 14.90
N SER A 77 -13.21 14.82 14.50
CA SER A 77 -12.17 13.91 14.98
C SER A 77 -11.98 14.01 16.50
N ARG A 78 -11.99 15.23 17.05
CA ARG A 78 -11.94 15.47 18.50
C ARG A 78 -13.16 14.89 19.23
N ARG A 79 -14.35 15.01 18.65
CA ARG A 79 -15.57 14.43 19.21
C ARG A 79 -15.47 12.91 19.27
N GLN A 80 -15.08 12.25 18.18
CA GLN A 80 -14.94 10.79 18.13
C GLN A 80 -13.87 10.26 19.10
N LEU A 81 -12.74 10.95 19.24
CA LEU A 81 -11.70 10.57 20.19
C LEU A 81 -12.19 10.65 21.64
N LYS A 82 -12.99 11.66 21.98
CA LYS A 82 -13.61 11.77 23.31
C LYS A 82 -14.61 10.64 23.56
N THR A 83 -15.48 10.32 22.60
CA THR A 83 -16.45 9.23 22.72
C THR A 83 -15.77 7.86 22.90
N ARG A 84 -14.60 7.64 22.28
CA ARG A 84 -13.83 6.40 22.43
C ARG A 84 -13.06 6.30 23.75
N GLY A 85 -12.74 7.44 24.39
CA GLY A 85 -12.07 7.49 25.70
C GLY A 85 -13.00 7.49 26.91
N SER A 86 -14.32 7.56 26.70
CA SER A 86 -15.33 7.56 27.78
C SER A 86 -15.99 6.20 28.01
N GLY A 87 -15.38 5.11 27.50
CA GLY A 87 -15.88 3.74 27.62
C GLY A 87 -15.09 2.84 28.57
N ASP A 88 -14.03 3.37 29.20
CA ASP A 88 -13.27 2.72 30.28
C ASP A 88 -13.31 3.64 31.50
N ASP A 89 -14.40 3.59 32.26
CA ASP A 89 -14.51 4.01 33.67
C ASP A 89 -15.59 3.17 34.36
#